data_AF-A0A0F7EHU7-F1
#
_entry.id   AF-A0A0F7EHU7-F1
#
_cell.length_a   1.000
_cell.length_b   1.000
_cell.length_c   1.000
_cell.angle_alpha   90.00
_cell.angle_beta   90.00
_cell.angle_gamma   90.00
#
_symmetry.space_group_name_H-M   'P 1'
#
loop_
_entity.id
_entity.type
_entity.pdbx_description
1 polymer ?
#
loop_
_entity_poly.entity_id
_entity_poly.type
_entity_poly.pdbx_seq_one_letter_code
_entity_poly.pdbx_strand_id
1 'polypeptide(L)'
;MTCMSLRRIIKEERGSILPTSLFFLICLCLLLSMVLFMQQVDVTQMRMQHTADIIVKGARTAGQWIEVDPETKRERALLIATTEEAKRKKSSIIRGAREEADILYRLNKPGLDQIAGDISITHQKGEKASLYTQGIYHLAIELKKKIYMLLEERELPFRRTSQAGIRKIAK
;
A
#
# COMPACT_ATOMS: atom_id res chain seq x y z
N MET A 1 -10.10 59.34 -5.45
CA MET A 1 -9.89 57.89 -5.20
C MET A 1 -8.41 57.62 -5.27
N THR A 2 -7.73 57.71 -4.14
CA THR A 2 -6.26 57.62 -4.06
C THR A 2 -5.85 56.15 -4.02
N CYS A 3 -5.14 55.72 -5.06
CA CYS A 3 -4.40 54.47 -5.07
C CYS A 3 -3.26 54.60 -4.05
N MET A 4 -3.51 54.24 -2.79
CA MET A 4 -2.46 54.21 -1.77
C MET A 4 -1.53 53.04 -2.07
N SER A 5 -0.26 53.38 -2.31
CA SER A 5 0.82 52.42 -2.46
C SER A 5 0.94 51.54 -1.21
N LEU A 6 1.06 50.22 -1.38
CA LEU A 6 1.24 49.22 -0.33
C LEU A 6 2.34 49.61 0.69
N ARG A 7 3.38 50.31 0.21
CA ARG A 7 4.48 50.82 1.05
C ARG A 7 4.06 51.89 2.05
N ARG A 8 3.04 52.72 1.75
CA ARG A 8 2.54 53.74 2.70
C ARG A 8 1.73 53.10 3.82
N ILE A 9 0.85 52.16 3.48
CA ILE A 9 0.05 51.39 4.45
C ILE A 9 0.97 50.66 5.43
N ILE A 10 2.00 49.97 4.92
CA ILE A 10 2.99 49.27 5.76
C ILE A 10 3.80 50.23 6.64
N LYS A 11 4.00 51.48 6.22
CA LYS A 11 4.77 52.49 6.98
C LYS A 11 3.94 53.13 8.09
N GLU A 12 2.64 53.31 7.87
CA GLU A 12 1.66 53.77 8.87
C GLU A 12 1.35 52.68 9.92
N GLU A 13 1.35 51.42 9.52
CA GLU A 13 1.03 50.25 10.36
C GLU A 13 2.25 49.68 11.14
N ARG A 14 3.40 50.38 11.19
CA ARG A 14 4.67 49.88 11.78
C ARG A 14 4.63 49.50 13.28
N GLY A 15 3.50 49.68 13.96
CA GLY A 15 3.25 49.20 15.33
C GLY A 15 1.89 48.51 15.51
N SER A 16 1.24 48.08 14.42
CA SER A 16 -0.16 47.65 14.40
C SER A 16 -0.35 46.16 14.06
N ILE A 17 -1.55 45.67 14.37
CA ILE A 17 -2.05 44.29 14.29
C ILE A 17 -1.94 43.68 12.88
N LEU A 18 -1.88 44.49 11.82
CA LEU A 18 -2.06 44.07 10.43
C LEU A 18 -0.87 43.28 9.84
N PRO A 19 0.41 43.72 9.96
CA PRO A 19 1.55 42.87 9.59
C PRO A 19 1.64 41.59 10.44
N THR A 20 1.29 41.67 11.73
CA THR A 20 1.32 40.52 12.65
C THR A 20 0.22 39.50 12.33
N SER A 21 -0.98 39.96 11.97
CA SER A 21 -2.09 39.10 11.55
C SER A 21 -1.82 38.45 10.19
N LEU A 22 -1.20 39.18 9.25
CA LEU A 22 -0.75 38.61 7.98
C LEU A 22 0.31 37.53 8.21
N PHE A 23 1.30 37.80 9.07
CA PHE A 23 2.30 36.81 9.45
C PHE A 23 1.65 35.56 10.08
N PHE A 24 0.69 35.75 10.99
CA PHE A 24 -0.06 34.64 11.60
C PHE A 24 -0.82 33.82 10.56
N LEU A 25 -1.50 34.46 9.60
CA LEU A 25 -2.21 33.78 8.52
C LEU A 25 -1.28 32.97 7.63
N ILE A 26 -0.11 33.51 7.29
CA ILE A 26 0.92 32.77 6.52
C ILE A 26 1.36 31.53 7.30
N CYS A 27 1.69 31.68 8.58
CA CYS A 27 2.07 30.56 9.44
C CYS A 27 0.95 29.50 9.55
N LEU A 28 -0.30 29.93 9.66
CA LEU A 28 -1.46 29.03 9.69
C LEU A 28 -1.62 28.26 8.37
N CYS A 29 -1.50 28.95 7.23
CA CYS A 29 -1.56 28.31 5.92
C CYS A 29 -0.42 27.30 5.71
N LEU A 30 0.80 27.63 6.15
CA LEU A 30 1.94 26.72 6.10
C LEU A 30 1.72 25.47 6.96
N LEU A 31 1.23 25.66 8.18
CA LEU A 31 0.89 24.54 9.07
C LEU A 31 -0.19 23.65 8.45
N LEU A 32 -1.25 24.24 7.90
CA LEU A 32 -2.33 23.50 7.25
C LEU A 32 -1.81 22.71 6.04
N SER A 33 -0.92 23.31 5.24
CA SER A 33 -0.29 22.63 4.10
C SER A 33 0.54 21.42 4.55
N MET A 34 1.27 21.51 5.66
CA MET A 34 2.02 20.37 6.20
C MET A 34 1.09 19.25 6.67
N VAL A 35 0.00 19.60 7.37
CA VAL A 35 -0.97 18.62 7.86
C VAL A 35 -1.65 17.89 6.70
N LEU A 36 -2.08 18.62 5.66
CA LEU A 36 -2.68 18.02 4.47
C LEU A 36 -1.70 17.10 3.74
N PHE A 37 -0.43 17.48 3.66
CA PHE A 37 0.61 16.64 3.07
C PHE A 37 0.81 15.34 3.87
N MET A 38 0.93 15.42 5.19
CA MET A 38 1.04 14.24 6.06
C MET A 38 -0.17 13.31 5.91
N GLN A 39 -1.37 13.87 5.91
CA GLN A 39 -2.60 13.09 5.72
C GLN A 39 -2.63 12.37 4.36
N GLN A 40 -2.18 13.03 3.28
CA GLN A 40 -2.10 12.38 1.96
C GLN A 40 -1.09 11.23 1.92
N VAL A 41 0.04 11.37 2.61
CA VAL A 41 1.06 10.32 2.76
C VAL A 41 0.46 9.13 3.51
N ASP A 42 -0.18 9.37 4.66
CA ASP A 42 -0.75 8.33 5.51
C ASP A 42 -1.87 7.57 4.80
N VAL A 43 -2.79 8.27 4.14
CA VAL A 43 -3.88 7.64 3.37
C VAL A 43 -3.33 6.77 2.25
N THR A 44 -2.26 7.22 1.57
CA THR A 44 -1.63 6.44 0.49
C THR A 44 -1.02 5.15 1.05
N GLN A 45 -0.26 5.26 2.14
CA GLN A 45 0.36 4.11 2.79
C GLN A 45 -0.69 3.12 3.34
N MET A 46 -1.77 3.62 3.93
CA MET A 46 -2.86 2.80 4.48
C MET A 46 -3.59 2.04 3.36
N ARG A 47 -3.91 2.72 2.25
CA ARG A 47 -4.54 2.07 1.09
C ARG A 47 -3.65 0.98 0.50
N MET A 48 -2.35 1.27 0.31
CA MET A 48 -1.39 0.28 -0.15
C MET A 48 -1.30 -0.93 0.78
N GLN A 49 -1.23 -0.69 2.09
CA GLN A 49 -1.20 -1.77 3.09
C GLN A 49 -2.48 -2.61 3.05
N HIS A 50 -3.65 -1.96 3.00
CA HIS A 50 -4.93 -2.65 2.95
C HIS A 50 -5.08 -3.50 1.68
N THR A 51 -4.69 -2.97 0.52
CA THR A 51 -4.67 -3.74 -0.73
C THR A 51 -3.70 -4.91 -0.66
N ALA A 52 -2.50 -4.70 -0.11
CA ALA A 52 -1.53 -5.77 0.07
C ALA A 52 -2.08 -6.88 0.97
N ASP A 53 -2.71 -6.51 2.09
CA ASP A 53 -3.32 -7.45 3.03
C ASP A 53 -4.47 -8.25 2.41
N ILE A 54 -5.33 -7.61 1.62
CA ILE A 54 -6.42 -8.29 0.90
C ILE A 54 -5.83 -9.34 -0.05
N ILE A 55 -4.87 -8.94 -0.89
CA ILE A 55 -4.26 -9.82 -1.89
C ILE A 55 -3.60 -11.00 -1.18
N VAL A 56 -2.79 -10.74 -0.16
CA VAL A 56 -2.03 -11.76 0.55
C VAL A 56 -2.96 -12.73 1.32
N LYS A 57 -3.98 -12.22 2.01
CA LYS A 57 -4.94 -13.07 2.74
C LYS A 57 -5.82 -13.88 1.78
N GLY A 58 -6.26 -13.28 0.68
CA GLY A 58 -7.04 -13.96 -0.36
C GLY A 58 -6.23 -15.06 -1.05
N ALA A 59 -5.02 -14.73 -1.49
CA ALA A 59 -4.07 -15.67 -2.07
C ALA A 59 -3.79 -16.87 -1.14
N ARG A 60 -3.51 -16.59 0.13
CA ARG A 60 -3.31 -17.64 1.14
C ARG A 60 -4.54 -18.55 1.26
N THR A 61 -5.72 -17.96 1.34
CA THR A 61 -6.97 -18.72 1.56
C THR A 61 -7.30 -19.60 0.35
N ALA A 62 -7.09 -19.11 -0.87
CA ALA A 62 -7.29 -19.90 -2.08
C ALA A 62 -6.29 -21.06 -2.21
N GLY A 63 -5.01 -20.80 -1.91
CA GLY A 63 -3.97 -21.82 -2.04
C GLY A 63 -3.79 -22.75 -0.84
N GLN A 64 -4.47 -22.53 0.28
CA GLN A 64 -4.29 -23.36 1.47
C GLN A 64 -4.88 -24.75 1.24
N TRP A 65 -4.07 -25.77 1.48
CA TRP A 65 -4.47 -27.18 1.41
C TRP A 65 -3.95 -27.95 2.61
N ILE A 66 -4.66 -29.02 3.00
CA ILE A 66 -4.23 -29.94 4.06
C ILE A 66 -3.96 -31.28 3.41
N GLU A 67 -2.70 -31.71 3.45
CA GLU A 67 -2.30 -33.06 3.09
C GLU A 67 -2.37 -33.94 4.32
N VAL A 68 -3.12 -35.04 4.24
CA VAL A 68 -3.18 -36.05 5.30
C VAL A 68 -2.31 -37.21 4.88
N ASP A 69 -1.27 -37.48 5.67
CA ASP A 69 -0.41 -38.64 5.45
C ASP A 69 -1.22 -39.93 5.68
N PRO A 70 -1.35 -40.82 4.68
CA PRO A 70 -2.16 -42.03 4.78
C PRO A 70 -1.63 -43.04 5.81
N GLU A 71 -0.33 -43.02 6.12
CA GLU A 71 0.27 -43.96 7.08
C GLU A 71 0.26 -43.40 8.50
N THR A 72 0.68 -42.14 8.66
CA THR A 72 0.85 -41.53 9.98
C THR A 72 -0.37 -40.75 10.46
N LYS A 73 -1.40 -40.59 9.60
CA LYS A 73 -2.58 -39.73 9.80
C LYS A 73 -2.23 -38.28 10.19
N ARG A 74 -1.00 -37.84 9.90
CA ARG A 74 -0.55 -36.49 10.23
C ARG A 74 -1.07 -35.51 9.20
N GLU A 75 -1.70 -34.45 9.68
CA GLU A 75 -2.13 -33.34 8.85
C GLU A 75 -0.97 -32.36 8.63
N ARG A 76 -0.66 -32.08 7.37
CA ARG A 76 0.34 -31.11 6.96
C ARG A 76 -0.33 -30.02 6.13
N ALA A 77 -0.31 -28.81 6.66
CA ALA A 77 -0.80 -27.65 5.92
C ALA A 77 0.24 -27.22 4.86
N LEU A 78 -0.21 -27.04 3.63
CA LEU A 78 0.58 -26.66 2.46
C LEU A 78 -0.06 -25.45 1.79
N LEU A 79 0.77 -24.58 1.23
CA LEU A 79 0.32 -23.57 0.28
C LEU A 79 0.55 -24.13 -1.13
N ILE A 80 -0.45 -23.99 -2.00
CA ILE A 80 -0.42 -24.38 -3.40
C ILE A 80 -0.46 -23.11 -4.25
N ALA A 81 0.47 -22.96 -5.19
CA ALA A 81 0.72 -21.70 -5.87
C ALA A 81 -0.12 -21.59 -7.12
N THR A 82 -0.27 -22.70 -7.84
CA THR A 82 -0.90 -22.75 -9.16
C THR A 82 -1.83 -23.94 -9.26
N THR A 83 -2.81 -23.85 -10.15
CA THR A 83 -3.71 -24.96 -10.46
C THR A 83 -2.95 -26.16 -11.05
N GLU A 84 -1.84 -25.92 -11.75
CA GLU A 84 -0.98 -27.01 -12.24
C GLU A 84 -0.27 -27.76 -11.10
N GLU A 85 0.18 -27.05 -10.07
CA GLU A 85 0.71 -27.69 -8.85
C GLU A 85 -0.39 -28.48 -8.12
N ALA A 86 -1.61 -27.95 -8.08
CA ALA A 86 -2.76 -28.62 -7.49
C ALA A 86 -3.05 -29.98 -8.14
N LYS A 87 -3.04 -30.03 -9.48
CA LYS A 87 -3.23 -31.27 -10.24
C LYS A 87 -2.15 -32.30 -9.92
N ARG A 88 -0.89 -31.88 -9.83
CA ARG A 88 0.24 -32.78 -9.49
C ARG A 88 0.12 -33.37 -8.09
N LYS A 89 -0.35 -32.56 -7.12
CA LYS A 89 -0.54 -32.96 -5.73
C LYS A 89 -1.92 -33.56 -5.43
N LYS A 90 -2.78 -33.69 -6.44
CA LYS A 90 -4.19 -34.15 -6.31
C LYS A 90 -4.97 -33.35 -5.24
N SER A 91 -4.64 -32.08 -5.04
CA SER A 91 -5.36 -31.21 -4.11
C SER A 91 -6.65 -30.71 -4.75
N SER A 92 -7.77 -30.70 -4.01
CA SER A 92 -9.06 -30.25 -4.53
C SER A 92 -9.27 -28.74 -4.40
N ILE A 93 -8.26 -27.94 -4.75
CA ILE A 93 -8.38 -26.48 -4.76
C ILE A 93 -8.91 -25.98 -6.11
N ILE A 94 -9.68 -24.90 -6.09
CA ILE A 94 -10.26 -24.30 -7.29
C ILE A 94 -9.22 -23.47 -8.06
N ARG A 95 -8.37 -22.73 -7.33
CA ARG A 95 -7.32 -21.86 -7.86
C ARG A 95 -6.11 -21.83 -6.94
N GLY A 96 -4.92 -21.69 -7.50
CA GLY A 96 -3.69 -21.52 -6.72
C GLY A 96 -3.56 -20.12 -6.12
N ALA A 97 -2.75 -19.98 -5.07
CA ALA A 97 -2.50 -18.71 -4.38
C ALA A 97 -2.03 -17.59 -5.32
N ARG A 98 -1.18 -17.92 -6.30
CA ARG A 98 -0.65 -16.95 -7.27
C ARG A 98 -1.73 -16.45 -8.22
N GLU A 99 -2.55 -17.36 -8.73
CA GLU A 99 -3.62 -17.04 -9.67
C GLU A 99 -4.69 -16.16 -9.01
N GLU A 100 -5.04 -16.47 -7.76
CA GLU A 100 -5.94 -15.64 -6.96
C GLU A 100 -5.34 -14.25 -6.68
N ALA A 101 -4.05 -14.19 -6.34
CA ALA A 101 -3.36 -12.92 -6.12
C ALA A 101 -3.36 -12.03 -7.37
N ASP A 102 -3.13 -12.60 -8.55
CA ASP A 102 -3.16 -11.88 -9.82
C ASP A 102 -4.58 -11.34 -10.12
N ILE A 103 -5.63 -12.11 -9.81
CA ILE A 103 -7.03 -11.64 -9.92
C ILE A 103 -7.28 -10.48 -8.97
N LEU A 104 -6.96 -10.64 -7.68
CA LEU A 104 -7.17 -9.62 -6.66
C LEU A 104 -6.39 -8.35 -6.96
N TYR A 105 -5.17 -8.47 -7.50
CA TYR A 105 -4.43 -7.32 -7.99
C TYR A 105 -5.19 -6.61 -9.11
N ARG A 106 -5.61 -7.31 -10.16
CA ARG A 106 -6.35 -6.70 -11.28
C ARG A 106 -7.62 -5.99 -10.83
N LEU A 107 -8.33 -6.54 -9.86
CA LEU A 107 -9.54 -5.93 -9.30
C LEU A 107 -9.25 -4.65 -8.49
N ASN A 108 -8.10 -4.60 -7.81
CA ASN A 108 -7.71 -3.44 -7.00
C ASN A 108 -6.84 -2.42 -7.76
N LYS A 109 -6.33 -2.78 -8.93
CA LYS A 109 -5.45 -1.94 -9.74
C LYS A 109 -6.06 -0.57 -10.07
N PRO A 110 -7.34 -0.44 -10.51
CA PRO A 110 -7.91 0.87 -10.80
C PRO A 110 -7.92 1.83 -9.60
N GLY A 111 -8.12 1.30 -8.39
CA GLY A 111 -8.08 2.10 -7.17
C GLY A 111 -6.67 2.56 -6.77
N LEU A 112 -5.63 1.81 -7.17
CA LEU A 112 -4.25 2.22 -6.99
C LEU A 112 -3.79 3.17 -8.11
N ASP A 113 -4.20 2.94 -9.36
CA ASP A 113 -3.86 3.78 -10.52
C ASP A 113 -4.39 5.22 -10.35
N GLN A 114 -5.55 5.40 -9.70
CA GLN A 114 -6.07 6.74 -9.36
C GLN A 114 -5.15 7.56 -8.44
N ILE A 115 -4.23 6.90 -7.74
CA ILE A 115 -3.36 7.50 -6.72
C ILE A 115 -1.91 7.56 -7.20
N ALA A 116 -1.57 6.82 -8.25
CA ALA A 116 -0.20 6.52 -8.66
C ALA A 116 0.08 6.93 -10.11
N GLY A 117 1.28 7.43 -10.37
CA GLY A 117 1.80 7.54 -11.74
C GLY A 117 2.41 6.23 -12.25
N ASP A 118 2.98 5.42 -11.35
CA ASP A 118 3.63 4.15 -11.67
C ASP A 118 3.46 3.16 -10.50
N ILE A 119 3.14 1.90 -10.81
CA ILE A 119 2.90 0.84 -9.83
C ILE A 119 3.65 -0.40 -10.27
N SER A 120 4.56 -0.86 -9.41
CA SER A 120 5.22 -2.15 -9.53
C SER A 120 4.75 -3.06 -8.42
N ILE A 121 4.19 -4.21 -8.80
CA ILE A 121 3.86 -5.27 -7.84
C ILE A 121 4.79 -6.45 -8.07
N THR A 122 5.54 -6.79 -7.03
CA THR A 122 6.41 -7.94 -7.04
C THR A 122 5.73 -9.09 -6.30
N HIS A 123 5.06 -9.95 -7.08
CA HIS A 123 4.55 -11.23 -6.62
C HIS A 123 5.67 -12.27 -6.65
N GLN A 124 6.40 -12.43 -5.54
CA GLN A 124 7.22 -13.59 -5.14
C GLN A 124 8.07 -14.36 -6.21
N LYS A 125 8.25 -13.88 -7.44
CA LYS A 125 9.08 -14.52 -8.48
C LYS A 125 10.44 -13.83 -8.46
N GLY A 126 11.30 -14.26 -7.55
CA GLY A 126 12.70 -13.80 -7.52
C GLY A 126 13.44 -13.99 -6.20
N GLU A 127 12.80 -13.73 -5.05
CA GLU A 127 13.61 -13.50 -3.85
C GLU A 127 13.54 -14.58 -2.75
N LYS A 128 12.41 -15.30 -2.53
CA LYS A 128 12.30 -16.27 -1.41
C LYS A 128 11.35 -17.46 -1.65
N ALA A 129 11.80 -18.48 -2.40
CA ALA A 129 11.09 -19.77 -2.51
C ALA A 129 10.90 -20.48 -1.16
N SER A 130 11.78 -20.19 -0.19
CA SER A 130 11.73 -20.72 1.18
C SER A 130 10.50 -20.28 1.98
N LEU A 131 9.96 -19.08 1.72
CA LEU A 131 8.74 -18.62 2.40
C LEU A 131 7.53 -19.44 1.94
N TYR A 132 7.48 -19.76 0.65
CA TYR A 132 6.40 -20.55 0.10
C TYR A 132 6.40 -21.99 0.63
N THR A 133 7.57 -22.62 0.77
CA THR A 133 7.68 -23.95 1.40
C THR A 133 7.31 -23.93 2.89
N GLN A 134 7.41 -22.77 3.55
CA GLN A 134 6.90 -22.54 4.91
C GLN A 134 5.41 -22.20 4.96
N GLY A 135 4.73 -22.14 3.80
CA GLY A 135 3.31 -21.79 3.70
C GLY A 135 3.04 -20.30 3.85
N ILE A 136 4.01 -19.44 3.55
CA ILE A 136 3.90 -17.98 3.64
C ILE A 136 3.81 -17.38 2.24
N TYR A 137 2.70 -16.68 1.98
CA TYR A 137 2.54 -15.84 0.80
C TYR A 137 3.06 -14.43 1.10
N HIS A 138 3.89 -13.87 0.21
CA HIS A 138 4.52 -12.56 0.37
C HIS A 138 4.26 -11.68 -0.85
N LEU A 139 3.93 -10.41 -0.61
CA LEU A 139 3.68 -9.41 -1.63
C LEU A 139 4.42 -8.10 -1.30
N ALA A 140 5.07 -7.52 -2.30
CA ALA A 140 5.58 -6.15 -2.23
C ALA A 140 4.87 -5.28 -3.27
N ILE A 141 4.35 -4.13 -2.81
CA ILE A 141 3.75 -3.10 -3.66
C ILE A 141 4.63 -1.87 -3.59
N GLU A 142 5.11 -1.43 -4.75
CA GLU A 142 5.87 -0.20 -4.94
C GLU A 142 5.05 0.76 -5.81
N LEU A 143 4.96 2.01 -5.38
CA LEU A 143 4.10 3.01 -5.99
C LEU A 143 4.83 4.35 -6.03
N LYS A 144 4.82 5.02 -7.18
CA LYS A 144 5.29 6.40 -7.30
C LYS A 144 4.09 7.31 -7.44
N LYS A 145 3.97 8.27 -6.53
CA LYS A 145 2.89 9.25 -6.53
C LYS A 145 3.45 10.65 -6.77
N LYS A 146 2.84 11.37 -7.71
CA LYS A 146 3.06 12.80 -7.88
C LYS A 146 2.29 13.55 -6.80
N ILE A 147 2.99 14.36 -6.01
CA ILE A 147 2.41 15.25 -5.02
C ILE A 147 2.73 16.69 -5.43
N TYR A 148 1.68 17.49 -5.51
CA TYR A 148 1.77 18.92 -5.77
C TYR A 148 2.03 19.62 -4.43
N MET A 149 3.23 20.17 -4.27
CA MET A 149 3.55 21.09 -3.18
C MET A 149 3.26 22.52 -3.61
N LEU A 150 3.33 23.49 -2.68
CA LEU A 150 3.00 24.89 -2.94
C LEU A 150 3.74 25.52 -4.14
N LEU A 151 4.93 25.01 -4.48
CA LEU A 151 5.84 25.60 -5.49
C LEU A 151 6.40 24.58 -6.48
N GLU A 152 6.26 23.28 -6.21
CA GLU A 152 6.92 22.21 -6.98
C GLU A 152 6.07 20.95 -7.02
N GLU A 153 6.20 20.20 -8.12
CA GLU A 153 5.74 18.82 -8.19
C GLU A 153 6.86 17.89 -7.73
N ARG A 154 6.55 16.96 -6.82
CA ARG A 154 7.49 15.92 -6.41
C ARG A 154 6.91 14.53 -6.58
N GLU A 155 7.72 13.64 -7.13
CA GLU A 155 7.43 12.21 -7.12
C GLU A 155 7.95 11.58 -5.82
N LEU A 156 7.03 11.03 -5.03
CA LEU A 156 7.38 10.29 -3.82
C LEU A 156 7.23 8.79 -4.06
N PRO A 157 8.29 8.00 -3.81
CA PRO A 157 8.21 6.55 -3.83
C PRO A 157 7.61 6.03 -2.52
N PHE A 158 6.70 5.09 -2.62
CA PHE A 158 6.09 4.37 -1.52
C PHE A 158 6.35 2.87 -1.72
N ARG A 159 6.73 2.18 -0.64
CA ARG A 159 6.91 0.72 -0.63
C ARG A 159 6.22 0.12 0.59
N ARG A 160 5.40 -0.90 0.35
CA ARG A 160 4.73 -1.68 1.39
C ARG A 160 4.85 -3.16 1.09
N THR A 161 5.08 -3.94 2.13
CA THR A 161 5.19 -5.40 2.06
C THR A 161 4.17 -6.01 2.99
N SER A 162 3.46 -7.03 2.53
CA SER A 162 2.56 -7.82 3.35
C SER A 162 2.88 -9.30 3.20
N GLN A 163 2.66 -10.06 4.28
CA GLN A 163 2.91 -11.49 4.33
C GLN A 163 1.83 -12.19 5.18
N ALA A 164 1.39 -13.36 4.74
CA ALA A 164 0.50 -14.20 5.51
C ALA A 164 0.92 -15.67 5.43
N GLY A 165 1.13 -16.26 6.60
CA GLY A 165 1.42 -17.67 6.77
C GLY A 165 0.16 -18.50 6.98
N ILE A 166 0.22 -19.76 6.57
CA ILE A 166 -0.72 -20.79 6.99
C ILE A 166 -0.44 -21.10 8.47
N ARG A 167 -1.50 -21.16 9.29
CA ARG A 167 -1.35 -21.59 10.69
C ARG A 167 -0.91 -23.04 10.71
N LYS A 168 0.16 -23.35 11.46
CA LYS A 168 0.49 -24.73 11.78
C LYS A 168 -0.67 -25.33 12.57
N ILE A 169 -1.15 -26.50 12.15
CA ILE A 169 -2.12 -27.29 12.89
C ILE A 169 -1.37 -27.71 14.16
N ALA A 170 -1.80 -27.18 15.31
CA ALA A 170 -1.28 -27.61 16.60
C ALA A 170 -1.74 -29.06 16.81
N LYS A 171 -0.79 -29.94 17.17
CA LYS A 171 -1.08 -31.31 17.59
C LYS A 171 -1.96 -31.33 18.82
#